data_AF-A0A6M3L271-F1
#
_entry.id   AF-A0A6M3L271-F1
#
_cell.length_a   1.000
_cell.length_b   1.000
_cell.length_c   1.000
_cell.angle_alpha   90.00
_cell.angle_beta   90.00
_cell.angle_gamma   90.00
#
_symmetry.space_group_name_H-M   'P 1'
#
loop_
_entity.id
_entity.type
_entity.pdbx_description
1 polymer ?
#
loop_
_entity_poly.entity_id
_entity_poly.type
_entity_poly.pdbx_seq_one_letter_code
_entity_poly.pdbx_strand_id
1 'polypeptide(L)'
;MRDLTITERNKLTIQDGRTGDDIVLYYRNPTSAEEVDYQNSLFKRKGRKLITNVPQTRITFALRIITGFGEGAFGYEGKEISADPSSVNYRSDWKDLLKACASDILSAFSQAIFEGTKVESHEAFDLLDAIESGEEEKIVPFVQS
;
A
#
# COMPACT_ATOMS: atom_id res chain seq x y z
N MET A 1 -0.67 -20.38 5.82
CA MET A 1 -1.21 -20.72 4.48
C MET A 1 -1.96 -19.51 3.98
N ARG A 2 -1.74 -19.05 2.73
CA ARG A 2 -2.49 -17.91 2.16
C ARG A 2 -3.85 -18.41 1.69
N ASP A 3 -4.91 -17.90 2.32
CA ASP A 3 -6.29 -18.16 1.91
C ASP A 3 -6.63 -17.27 0.71
N LEU A 4 -7.18 -17.85 -0.36
CA LEU A 4 -7.59 -17.14 -1.57
C LEU A 4 -9.06 -16.72 -1.53
N THR A 5 -9.76 -17.00 -0.43
CA THR A 5 -11.12 -16.51 -0.20
C THR A 5 -11.10 -14.99 -0.14
N ILE A 6 -11.92 -14.36 -0.97
CA ILE A 6 -12.12 -12.92 -0.93
C ILE A 6 -12.79 -12.59 0.40
N THR A 7 -12.10 -11.83 1.24
CA THR A 7 -12.57 -11.39 2.55
C THR A 7 -12.37 -9.89 2.69
N GLU A 8 -13.33 -9.23 3.33
CA GLU A 8 -13.29 -7.80 3.69
C GLU A 8 -12.67 -7.58 5.08
N ARG A 9 -12.13 -8.64 5.70
CA ARG A 9 -11.71 -8.66 7.11
C ARG A 9 -10.23 -8.96 7.30
N ASN A 10 -9.40 -8.78 6.28
CA ASN A 10 -7.97 -8.81 6.52
C ASN A 10 -7.62 -7.68 7.48
N LYS A 11 -6.61 -7.91 8.32
CA LYS A 11 -6.15 -6.93 9.29
C LYS A 11 -4.68 -6.60 9.07
N LEU A 12 -4.34 -5.33 9.22
CA LEU A 12 -2.97 -4.84 9.28
C LEU A 12 -2.84 -3.99 10.55
N THR A 13 -1.80 -4.25 11.33
CA THR A 13 -1.46 -3.40 12.48
C THR A 13 -0.34 -2.46 12.07
N ILE A 14 -0.52 -1.17 12.33
CA ILE A 14 0.47 -0.11 12.10
C ILE A 14 0.75 0.55 13.44
N GLN A 15 2.03 0.66 13.80
CA GLN A 15 2.43 1.47 14.94
C GLN A 15 2.37 2.95 14.54
N ASP A 16 1.54 3.74 15.23
CA ASP A 16 1.44 5.18 15.00
C ASP A 16 2.63 5.90 15.65
N GLY A 17 3.44 6.56 14.83
CA GLY A 17 4.55 7.37 15.31
C GLY A 17 4.14 8.63 16.09
N ARG A 18 2.87 9.06 16.00
CA ARG A 18 2.38 10.26 16.70
C ARG A 18 1.91 9.97 18.11
N THR A 19 1.17 8.89 18.33
CA THR A 19 0.66 8.50 19.65
C THR A 19 1.50 7.42 20.32
N GLY A 20 2.20 6.60 19.53
CA GLY A 20 2.89 5.39 19.98
C GLY A 20 2.00 4.15 20.03
N ASP A 21 0.71 4.28 19.69
CA ASP A 21 -0.27 3.20 19.77
C ASP A 21 -0.27 2.31 18.53
N ASP A 22 -0.76 1.08 18.69
CA ASP A 22 -0.99 0.16 17.59
C ASP A 22 -2.38 0.37 16.98
N ILE A 23 -2.42 0.83 15.74
CA ILE A 23 -3.65 1.04 14.96
C ILE A 23 -3.93 -0.22 14.13
N VAL A 24 -5.08 -0.85 14.38
CA VAL A 24 -5.58 -1.96 13.56
C VAL A 24 -6.45 -1.42 12.43
N LEU A 25 -6.09 -1.72 11.19
CA LEU A 25 -6.87 -1.41 9.98
C LEU A 25 -7.45 -2.68 9.37
N TYR A 26 -8.71 -2.62 8.96
CA TYR A 26 -9.38 -3.69 8.22
C TYR A 26 -9.44 -3.37 6.74
N TYR A 27 -9.24 -4.39 5.91
CA TYR A 27 -9.23 -4.21 4.46
C TYR A 27 -9.65 -5.46 3.69
N ARG A 28 -10.03 -5.25 2.45
CA ARG A 28 -10.18 -6.31 1.45
C ARG A 28 -8.92 -6.49 0.63
N ASN A 29 -8.73 -7.70 0.11
CA ASN A 29 -7.64 -7.93 -0.83
C ASN A 29 -7.74 -6.96 -2.03
N PRO A 30 -6.63 -6.32 -2.43
CA PRO A 30 -6.60 -5.64 -3.72
C PRO A 30 -6.78 -6.67 -4.83
N THR A 31 -7.47 -6.26 -5.89
CA THR A 31 -7.56 -7.05 -7.11
C THR A 31 -6.27 -6.90 -7.92
N SER A 32 -5.96 -7.86 -8.81
CA SER A 32 -4.80 -7.73 -9.71
C SER A 32 -4.85 -6.47 -10.57
N ALA A 33 -6.05 -6.04 -10.98
CA ALA A 33 -6.24 -4.78 -11.70
C ALA A 33 -5.86 -3.56 -10.85
N GLU A 34 -6.26 -3.54 -9.58
CA GLU A 34 -5.89 -2.46 -8.65
C GLU A 34 -4.39 -2.45 -8.34
N GLU A 35 -3.74 -3.61 -8.27
CA GLU A 35 -2.27 -3.66 -8.11
C GLU A 35 -1.55 -3.08 -9.33
N VAL A 36 -1.97 -3.44 -10.55
CA VAL A 36 -1.41 -2.88 -11.77
C VAL A 36 -1.65 -1.37 -11.84
N ASP A 37 -2.87 -0.92 -11.55
CA ASP A 37 -3.23 0.49 -11.55
C ASP A 37 -2.43 1.28 -10.50
N TYR A 38 -2.18 0.68 -9.33
CA TYR A 38 -1.36 1.27 -8.28
C TYR A 38 0.06 1.56 -8.79
N GLN A 39 0.73 0.54 -9.34
CA GLN A 39 2.11 0.65 -9.83
C GLN A 39 2.23 1.69 -10.95
N ASN A 40 1.30 1.66 -11.91
CA ASN A 40 1.26 2.64 -13.00
C ASN A 40 1.01 4.07 -12.52
N SER A 41 0.35 4.24 -11.38
CA SER A 41 0.01 5.55 -10.82
C SER A 41 1.14 6.17 -9.98
N LEU A 42 2.19 5.42 -9.62
CA LEU A 42 3.30 5.95 -8.81
C LEU A 42 4.13 6.97 -9.58
N PHE A 43 4.29 6.78 -10.89
CA PHE A 43 5.15 7.61 -11.73
C PHE A 43 4.40 8.08 -12.98
N LYS A 44 4.44 9.37 -13.25
CA LYS A 44 3.86 9.95 -14.46
C LYS A 44 4.93 10.65 -15.27
N ARG A 45 5.04 10.29 -16.54
CA ARG A 45 5.91 11.01 -17.49
C ARG A 45 5.19 12.25 -18.02
N LYS A 46 5.81 13.42 -17.87
CA LYS A 46 5.37 14.69 -18.47
C LYS A 46 6.47 15.21 -19.40
N GLY A 47 6.40 14.78 -20.66
CA GLY A 47 7.44 15.05 -21.66
C GLY A 47 8.77 14.35 -21.31
N ARG A 48 9.81 15.14 -21.06
CA ARG A 48 11.14 14.64 -20.64
C ARG A 48 11.29 14.47 -19.13
N LYS A 49 10.30 14.90 -18.33
CA LYS A 49 10.36 14.82 -16.86
C LYS A 49 9.57 13.62 -16.35
N LEU A 50 10.13 12.91 -15.36
CA LEU A 50 9.43 11.94 -14.54
C LEU A 50 8.89 12.66 -13.30
N ILE A 51 7.59 12.56 -13.04
CA ILE A 51 6.93 13.13 -11.86
C ILE A 51 6.52 11.98 -10.95
N THR A 52 6.89 12.06 -9.68
CA THR A 52 6.45 11.11 -8.66
C THR A 52 5.11 11.53 -8.08
N ASN A 53 4.18 10.59 -7.96
CA ASN A 53 2.86 10.80 -7.36
C ASN A 53 2.65 9.91 -6.13
N VAL A 54 3.75 9.39 -5.57
CA VAL A 54 3.75 8.33 -4.54
C VAL A 54 2.81 8.64 -3.36
N PRO A 55 2.85 9.80 -2.69
CA PRO A 55 2.00 10.04 -1.52
C PRO A 55 0.52 10.04 -1.87
N GLN A 56 0.15 10.71 -2.97
CA GLN A 56 -1.23 10.81 -3.40
C GLN A 56 -1.77 9.46 -3.89
N THR A 57 -0.96 8.69 -4.62
CA THR A 57 -1.31 7.35 -5.09
C THR A 57 -1.56 6.41 -3.91
N ARG A 58 -0.67 6.40 -2.92
CA ARG A 58 -0.84 5.62 -1.68
C ARG A 58 -2.17 5.94 -0.99
N ILE A 59 -2.42 7.20 -0.67
CA ILE A 59 -3.67 7.62 0.00
C ILE A 59 -4.90 7.20 -0.82
N THR A 60 -4.87 7.41 -2.14
CA THR A 60 -5.99 7.10 -3.03
C THR A 60 -6.32 5.60 -3.04
N PHE A 61 -5.31 4.75 -3.14
CA PHE A 61 -5.51 3.30 -3.18
C PHE A 61 -5.80 2.71 -1.80
N ALA A 62 -5.25 3.27 -0.71
CA ALA A 62 -5.62 2.90 0.65
C ALA A 62 -7.13 3.02 0.86
N LEU A 63 -7.71 4.17 0.50
CA LEU A 63 -9.15 4.45 0.70
C LEU A 63 -10.07 3.52 -0.12
N ARG A 64 -9.57 2.96 -1.24
CA ARG A 64 -10.32 2.01 -2.08
C ARG A 64 -10.49 0.64 -1.42
N ILE A 65 -9.51 0.21 -0.63
CA ILE A 65 -9.47 -1.15 -0.08
C ILE A 65 -9.68 -1.22 1.43
N ILE A 66 -9.50 -0.09 2.15
CA ILE A 66 -9.78 -0.03 3.58
C ILE A 66 -11.30 -0.16 3.81
N THR A 67 -11.66 -1.09 4.68
CA THR A 67 -13.05 -1.44 5.04
C THR A 67 -13.40 -0.94 6.43
N GLY A 68 -12.40 -0.69 7.28
CA GLY A 68 -12.58 -0.05 8.58
C GLY A 68 -11.31 -0.03 9.42
N PHE A 69 -11.47 0.14 10.71
CA PHE A 69 -10.40 0.14 11.71
C PHE A 69 -10.92 -0.39 13.05
N GLY A 70 -10.01 -0.76 13.96
CA GLY A 70 -10.35 -1.22 15.30
C GLY A 70 -11.05 -0.15 16.13
N GLU A 71 -11.99 -0.55 17.00
CA GLU A 71 -12.64 0.37 17.93
C GLU A 71 -11.61 1.09 18.81
N GLY A 72 -11.83 2.38 19.06
CA GLY A 72 -10.91 3.23 19.81
C GLY A 72 -9.63 3.65 19.06
N ALA A 73 -9.40 3.16 17.84
CA ALA A 73 -8.19 3.50 17.06
C ALA A 73 -8.16 4.96 16.59
N PHE A 74 -9.33 5.58 16.42
CA PHE A 74 -9.44 6.97 16.00
C PHE A 74 -10.50 7.70 16.82
N GLY A 75 -10.27 8.99 17.01
CA GLY A 75 -11.23 9.91 17.59
C GLY A 75 -11.30 11.23 16.81
N TYR A 76 -12.41 11.93 16.98
CA TYR A 76 -12.64 13.26 16.43
C TYR A 76 -13.29 14.14 17.51
N GLU A 77 -12.73 15.34 17.72
CA GLU A 77 -13.19 16.29 18.75
C GLU A 77 -13.32 15.64 20.16
N GLY A 78 -12.37 14.77 20.50
CA GLY A 78 -12.33 14.10 21.81
C GLY A 78 -13.31 12.94 21.98
N LYS A 79 -14.00 12.51 20.91
CA LYS A 79 -14.88 11.34 20.91
C LYS A 79 -14.35 10.26 19.98
N GLU A 80 -14.42 9.02 20.40
CA GLU A 80 -14.11 7.88 19.54
C GLU A 80 -15.07 7.83 18.35
N ILE A 81 -14.55 7.40 17.20
CA ILE A 81 -15.35 7.16 16.00
C ILE A 81 -15.22 5.69 15.61
N SER A 82 -16.20 5.17 14.87
CA SER A 82 -16.20 3.82 14.34
C SER A 82 -16.50 3.80 12.84
N ALA A 83 -15.90 2.83 12.15
CA ALA A 83 -16.20 2.51 10.76
C ALA A 83 -17.34 1.47 10.63
N ASP A 84 -17.76 0.82 11.71
CA ASP A 84 -18.85 -0.18 11.70
C ASP A 84 -20.22 0.51 11.74
N PRO A 85 -21.08 0.36 10.72
CA PRO A 85 -22.44 0.92 10.69
C PRO A 85 -23.34 0.52 11.87
N SER A 86 -23.00 -0.57 12.57
CA SER A 86 -23.75 -1.06 13.73
C SER A 86 -23.31 -0.42 15.04
N SER A 87 -22.17 0.30 15.06
CA SER A 87 -21.64 0.95 16.25
C SER A 87 -22.41 2.24 16.58
N VAL A 88 -22.59 2.51 17.87
CA VAL A 88 -23.14 3.80 18.35
C VAL A 88 -22.24 4.99 17.98
N ASN A 89 -20.95 4.73 17.77
CA ASN A 89 -19.95 5.71 17.36
C ASN A 89 -19.73 5.73 15.84
N TYR A 90 -20.60 5.08 15.06
CA TYR A 90 -20.47 5.03 13.60
C TYR A 90 -20.47 6.43 13.00
N ARG A 91 -19.55 6.65 12.06
CA ARG A 91 -19.44 7.93 11.37
C ARG A 91 -19.29 7.75 9.86
N SER A 92 -20.29 8.11 9.06
CA SER A 92 -20.31 7.80 7.62
C SER A 92 -19.19 8.45 6.79
N ASP A 93 -18.63 9.57 7.26
CA ASP A 93 -17.52 10.33 6.62
C ASP A 93 -16.13 9.91 7.15
N TRP A 94 -16.00 8.79 7.85
CA TRP A 94 -14.72 8.36 8.44
C TRP A 94 -13.57 8.29 7.43
N LYS A 95 -13.85 7.91 6.17
CA LYS A 95 -12.85 7.87 5.10
C LYS A 95 -12.30 9.26 4.76
N ASP A 96 -13.16 10.27 4.75
CA ASP A 96 -12.76 11.65 4.47
C ASP A 96 -11.91 12.22 5.62
N LEU A 97 -12.22 11.85 6.87
CA LEU A 97 -11.40 12.20 8.03
C LEU A 97 -10.01 11.57 7.94
N LEU A 98 -9.92 10.27 7.65
CA LEU A 98 -8.62 9.61 7.50
C LEU A 98 -7.80 10.25 6.37
N LYS A 99 -8.44 10.58 5.25
CA LYS A 99 -7.78 11.26 4.14
C LYS A 99 -7.22 12.62 4.55
N ALA A 100 -7.96 13.38 5.35
CA ALA A 100 -7.57 14.72 5.77
C ALA A 100 -6.54 14.71 6.91
N CYS A 101 -6.63 13.76 7.83
CA CYS A 101 -5.93 13.82 9.12
C CYS A 101 -4.89 12.69 9.34
N ALA A 102 -5.00 11.57 8.62
CA ALA A 102 -4.19 10.36 8.85
C ALA A 102 -3.50 9.89 7.56
N SER A 103 -2.97 10.84 6.77
CA SER A 103 -2.34 10.57 5.47
C SER A 103 -1.08 9.70 5.56
N ASP A 104 -0.36 9.78 6.67
CA ASP A 104 0.79 8.96 7.03
C ASP A 104 0.38 7.50 7.30
N ILE A 105 -0.67 7.28 8.09
CA ILE A 105 -1.22 5.94 8.34
C ILE A 105 -1.72 5.31 7.04
N LEU A 106 -2.46 6.05 6.21
CA LEU A 106 -2.90 5.58 4.90
C LEU A 106 -1.72 5.27 3.96
N SER A 107 -0.64 6.06 4.05
CA SER A 107 0.55 5.83 3.23
C SER A 107 1.32 4.58 3.66
N ALA A 108 1.52 4.38 4.96
CA ALA A 108 2.14 3.19 5.52
C ALA A 108 1.31 1.94 5.21
N PHE A 109 -0.01 2.04 5.32
CA PHE A 109 -0.95 0.98 4.95
C PHE A 109 -0.78 0.57 3.48
N SER A 110 -0.83 1.52 2.53
CA SER A 110 -0.68 1.19 1.11
C SER A 110 0.68 0.62 0.78
N GLN A 111 1.75 1.14 1.38
CA GLN A 111 3.08 0.59 1.18
C GLN A 111 3.14 -0.88 1.63
N ALA A 112 2.60 -1.20 2.81
CA ALA A 112 2.58 -2.58 3.30
C ALA A 112 1.78 -3.52 2.40
N ILE A 113 0.63 -3.08 1.88
CA ILE A 113 -0.25 -3.93 1.08
C ILE A 113 0.20 -4.08 -0.38
N PHE A 114 0.53 -2.98 -1.05
CA PHE A 114 0.81 -2.98 -2.49
C PHE A 114 2.30 -3.14 -2.84
N GLU A 115 3.20 -2.88 -1.89
CA GLU A 115 4.66 -2.94 -2.11
C GLU A 115 5.33 -4.04 -1.26
N GLY A 116 4.58 -4.69 -0.35
CA GLY A 116 5.11 -5.60 0.67
C GLY A 116 5.49 -7.01 0.20
N THR A 117 5.20 -7.40 -1.05
CA THR A 117 5.70 -8.66 -1.60
C THR A 117 7.17 -8.51 -2.03
N LYS A 118 8.07 -8.88 -1.11
CA LYS A 118 9.46 -9.13 -1.45
C LYS A 118 9.56 -10.53 -2.05
N VAL A 119 9.87 -10.61 -3.34
CA VAL A 119 10.63 -11.75 -3.85
C VAL A 119 12.06 -11.46 -3.43
N GLU A 120 12.66 -12.29 -2.58
CA GLU A 120 14.11 -12.33 -2.48
C GLU A 120 14.63 -12.85 -3.83
N SER A 121 14.71 -11.97 -4.83
CA SER A 121 15.41 -12.28 -6.05
C SER A 121 16.89 -12.32 -5.69
N HIS A 122 17.44 -13.52 -5.53
CA HIS A 122 18.90 -13.72 -5.49
C HIS A 122 19.59 -13.05 -6.71
N GLU A 123 18.85 -12.86 -7.81
CA GLU A 123 19.30 -12.25 -9.06
C GLU A 123 19.52 -10.71 -9.00
N ALA A 124 18.98 -10.00 -8.00
CA ALA A 124 19.17 -8.56 -7.91
C ALA A 124 20.56 -8.16 -7.39
N PHE A 125 21.27 -9.08 -6.73
CA PHE A 125 22.67 -8.89 -6.34
C PHE A 125 23.62 -9.14 -7.52
N ASP A 126 23.32 -10.14 -8.36
CA ASP A 126 24.14 -10.47 -9.53
C ASP A 126 24.18 -9.32 -10.56
N LEU A 127 23.09 -8.56 -10.73
CA LEU A 127 23.06 -7.43 -11.67
C LEU A 127 23.91 -6.24 -11.20
N LEU A 128 24.01 -6.03 -9.88
CA LEU A 128 24.84 -4.96 -9.30
C LEU A 128 26.33 -5.37 -9.34
N ASP A 129 26.62 -6.62 -9.02
CA ASP A 129 27.98 -7.18 -9.12
C ASP A 129 28.48 -7.21 -10.57
N ALA A 130 27.61 -7.48 -11.56
CA ALA A 130 27.96 -7.45 -12.98
C ALA A 130 28.23 -6.02 -13.51
N ILE A 131 27.52 -5.01 -13.01
CA ILE A 131 27.74 -3.61 -13.38
C ILE A 131 29.03 -3.08 -12.74
N GLU A 132 29.35 -3.49 -11.51
CA GLU A 132 30.60 -3.14 -10.84
C GLU A 132 31.82 -3.92 -11.36
N SER A 133 31.64 -5.17 -11.82
CA SER A 133 32.72 -6.01 -12.36
C SER A 133 33.10 -5.67 -13.81
N GLY A 134 32.27 -4.92 -14.54
CA GLY A 134 32.55 -4.49 -15.91
C GLY A 134 32.55 -5.64 -16.93
N GLU A 135 31.89 -6.77 -16.62
CA GLU A 135 31.76 -7.86 -17.56
C GLU A 135 30.61 -7.59 -18.53
N GLU A 136 30.94 -7.14 -19.74
CA GLU A 136 30.02 -7.14 -20.88
C GLU A 136 29.65 -8.58 -21.24
N GLU A 137 28.51 -9.09 -20.75
CA GLU A 137 27.95 -10.30 -21.33
C GLU A 137 27.51 -10.04 -22.77
N LYS A 138 28.27 -10.60 -23.71
CA LYS A 138 27.91 -10.68 -25.12
C LYS A 138 26.61 -11.45 -25.25
N ILE A 139 25.52 -10.74 -25.53
CA ILE A 139 24.26 -11.32 -25.96
C ILE A 139 24.52 -12.07 -27.28
N VAL A 140 24.61 -13.41 -27.20
CA VAL A 140 24.64 -14.27 -28.37
C VAL A 140 23.19 -14.45 -28.84
N PRO A 141 22.84 -14.09 -30.09
CA PRO A 141 21.47 -14.24 -30.55
C PRO A 141 21.10 -15.72 -30.64
N PHE A 142 19.98 -16.06 -30.03
CA PHE A 142 19.38 -17.39 -30.07
C PHE A 142 18.96 -17.72 -31.50
N VAL A 143 19.67 -18.63 -32.16
CA VAL A 143 19.26 -19.18 -33.46
C VAL A 143 18.39 -20.41 -33.18
N GLN A 144 17.10 -20.30 -33.49
CA GLN A 144 16.19 -21.43 -33.50
C GLN A 144 16.48 -22.33 -34.71
N SER A 145 16.62 -23.64 -34.46
CA SER A 145 16.66 -24.71 -35.46
C SER A 145 15.26 -25.14 -35.89
#